data_AF-A0A6V7W877-F1
#
_entry.id   AF-A0A6V7W877-F1
#
_cell.length_a   1.000
_cell.length_b   1.000
_cell.length_c   1.000
_cell.angle_alpha   90.00
_cell.angle_beta   90.00
_cell.angle_gamma   90.00
#
_symmetry.space_group_name_H-M   'P 1'
#
loop_
_entity.id
_entity.type
_entity.pdbx_description
1 polymer ?
#
loop_
_entity_poly.entity_id
_entity_poly.type
_entity_poly.pdbx_seq_one_letter_code
_entity_poly.pdbx_strand_id
1 'polypeptide(L)'
;MSQLHYQHEYNVGCGKCPEAFLYTCFTCKTPFCNTQDNLLNTFKCVESINGKYTLYKKRECDTKRCFISVDLLKGKTEEVALEKYTKQGCGECPKGARQCRTCTKDICNNKDFYQEIGYCWKNDNEIVECSKKEYKGKCYYAYYNDQKVEQGCGDSPKKMERLLKYAICDKTSICNSKEFFNKTLFCLNKGKEEKNHNKGIKQCDQKCFVYRNSDGKLEQGCGNCQGKDPQGCYSCKENYCNEEKNVYKHCWENDGKICKNKYLDECFIERTKTNGGILL
;
A
#
# COMPACT_ATOMS: atom_id res chain seq x y z
N MET A 1 -29.55 -28.37 -35.55
CA MET A 1 -28.85 -27.45 -34.64
C MET A 1 -28.70 -26.12 -35.37
N SER A 2 -29.56 -25.14 -35.09
CA SER A 2 -29.48 -23.82 -35.71
C SER A 2 -28.40 -22.99 -35.00
N GLN A 3 -27.38 -22.58 -35.76
CA GLN A 3 -26.47 -21.53 -35.33
C GLN A 3 -27.24 -20.20 -35.39
N LEU A 4 -27.49 -19.60 -34.24
CA LEU A 4 -27.95 -18.20 -34.13
C LEU A 4 -26.81 -17.29 -34.59
N HIS A 5 -26.82 -16.90 -35.87
CA HIS A 5 -26.05 -15.75 -36.33
C HIS A 5 -26.69 -14.49 -35.77
N TYR A 6 -26.12 -13.94 -34.70
CA TYR A 6 -26.43 -12.58 -34.25
C TYR A 6 -25.87 -11.61 -35.31
N GLN A 7 -26.69 -11.21 -36.27
CA GLN A 7 -26.37 -10.08 -37.16
C GLN A 7 -26.41 -8.81 -36.32
N HIS A 8 -25.26 -8.15 -36.13
CA HIS A 8 -25.24 -6.78 -35.64
C HIS A 8 -25.79 -5.87 -36.74
N GLU A 9 -27.01 -5.36 -36.56
CA GLU A 9 -27.57 -4.33 -37.43
C GLU A 9 -26.77 -3.03 -37.26
N TYR A 10 -26.12 -2.59 -38.34
CA TYR A 10 -25.42 -1.31 -38.38
C TYR A 10 -26.39 -0.23 -38.87
N ASN A 11 -26.59 0.80 -38.05
CA ASN A 11 -27.34 1.98 -38.47
C ASN A 11 -26.42 2.95 -39.20
N VAL A 12 -26.73 3.25 -40.45
CA VAL A 12 -26.05 4.27 -41.27
C VAL A 12 -26.97 5.46 -41.51
N GLY A 13 -26.42 6.67 -41.55
CA GLY A 13 -27.21 7.88 -41.74
C GLY A 13 -26.35 9.12 -41.97
N CYS A 14 -27.00 10.26 -42.13
CA CYS A 14 -26.34 11.55 -42.36
C CYS A 14 -26.02 12.26 -41.03
N GLY A 15 -24.91 12.98 -40.98
CA GLY A 15 -24.51 13.82 -39.85
C GLY A 15 -23.33 13.25 -39.04
N LYS A 16 -23.11 13.83 -37.85
CA LYS A 16 -22.06 13.40 -36.91
C LYS A 16 -22.61 12.35 -35.94
N CYS A 17 -21.69 11.60 -35.33
CA CYS A 17 -22.02 10.72 -34.23
C CYS A 17 -22.79 11.45 -33.11
N PRO A 18 -24.01 11.01 -32.75
CA PRO A 18 -24.77 11.64 -31.69
C PRO A 18 -24.05 11.50 -30.34
N GLU A 19 -24.05 12.56 -29.54
CA GLU A 19 -23.45 12.52 -28.19
C GLU A 19 -24.20 11.56 -27.25
N ALA A 20 -25.53 11.48 -27.41
CA ALA A 20 -26.40 10.59 -26.65
C ALA A 20 -26.22 9.10 -26.99
N PHE A 21 -25.49 8.77 -28.07
CA PHE A 21 -25.32 7.39 -28.50
C PHE A 21 -24.36 6.64 -27.56
N LEU A 22 -24.81 5.53 -26.98
CA LEU A 22 -24.02 4.80 -25.96
C LEU A 22 -23.03 3.79 -26.55
N TYR A 23 -23.10 3.52 -27.85
CA TYR A 23 -22.31 2.50 -28.54
C TYR A 23 -21.25 3.09 -29.46
N THR A 24 -20.41 2.24 -30.04
CA THR A 24 -19.40 2.59 -31.04
C THR A 24 -19.98 3.45 -32.17
N CYS A 25 -19.31 4.55 -32.49
CA CYS A 25 -19.69 5.39 -33.62
C CYS A 25 -18.45 6.01 -34.28
N PHE A 26 -18.53 6.22 -35.60
CA PHE A 26 -17.52 6.85 -36.45
C PHE A 26 -18.19 7.95 -37.30
N THR A 27 -17.54 9.11 -37.41
CA THR A 27 -18.01 10.22 -38.24
C THR A 27 -17.21 10.27 -39.53
N CYS A 28 -17.86 9.82 -40.60
CA CYS A 28 -17.30 9.84 -41.94
C CYS A 28 -17.06 11.28 -42.45
N LYS A 29 -15.87 11.56 -43.02
CA LYS A 29 -15.47 12.89 -43.55
C LYS A 29 -15.38 12.97 -45.07
N THR A 30 -15.47 11.84 -45.78
CA THR A 30 -15.39 11.75 -47.24
C THR A 30 -16.65 11.10 -47.83
N PRO A 31 -16.96 11.28 -49.13
CA PRO A 31 -18.14 10.66 -49.74
C PRO A 31 -18.13 9.13 -49.56
N PHE A 32 -19.29 8.56 -49.20
CA PHE A 32 -19.53 7.11 -49.09
C PHE A 32 -18.58 6.33 -48.13
N CYS A 33 -18.01 7.00 -47.11
CA CYS A 33 -17.06 6.35 -46.19
C CYS A 33 -17.69 5.75 -44.91
N ASN A 34 -19.01 5.80 -44.78
CA ASN A 34 -19.79 5.18 -43.69
C ASN A 34 -19.94 3.66 -43.88
N THR A 35 -18.83 2.95 -44.06
CA THR A 35 -18.77 1.50 -44.25
C THR A 35 -18.49 0.76 -42.94
N GLN A 36 -18.85 -0.53 -42.87
CA GLN A 36 -18.51 -1.41 -41.75
C GLN A 36 -16.98 -1.50 -41.55
N ASP A 37 -16.22 -1.58 -42.64
CA ASP A 37 -14.76 -1.64 -42.58
C ASP A 37 -14.16 -0.38 -41.93
N ASN A 38 -14.64 0.81 -42.31
CA ASN A 38 -14.17 2.04 -41.68
C ASN A 38 -14.59 2.13 -40.22
N LEU A 39 -15.82 1.69 -39.88
CA LEU A 39 -16.26 1.60 -38.50
C LEU A 39 -15.36 0.67 -37.67
N LEU A 40 -14.90 -0.46 -38.21
CA LEU A 40 -14.03 -1.39 -37.48
C LEU A 40 -12.59 -0.90 -37.41
N ASN A 41 -12.02 -0.42 -38.52
CA ASN A 41 -10.59 -0.12 -38.66
C ASN A 41 -10.19 1.28 -38.21
N THR A 42 -11.13 2.20 -38.00
CA THR A 42 -10.81 3.54 -37.49
C THR A 42 -10.30 3.45 -36.05
N PHE A 43 -9.25 4.20 -35.72
CA PHE A 43 -8.76 4.30 -34.34
C PHE A 43 -9.78 5.00 -33.44
N LYS A 44 -10.05 4.42 -32.28
CA LYS A 44 -11.06 4.86 -31.32
C LYS A 44 -10.52 4.88 -29.90
N CYS A 45 -11.13 5.74 -29.11
CA CYS A 45 -10.99 5.75 -27.66
C CYS A 45 -12.34 5.46 -27.01
N VAL A 46 -12.30 4.93 -25.79
CA VAL A 46 -13.47 4.91 -24.93
C VAL A 46 -13.72 6.33 -24.42
N GLU A 47 -14.98 6.73 -24.37
CA GLU A 47 -15.42 8.03 -23.85
C GLU A 47 -16.35 7.82 -22.66
N SER A 48 -16.07 8.50 -21.54
CA SER A 48 -16.90 8.37 -20.33
C SER A 48 -18.32 8.87 -20.54
N ILE A 49 -19.30 8.25 -19.86
CA ILE A 49 -20.70 8.70 -19.85
C ILE A 49 -20.96 9.41 -18.53
N ASN A 50 -21.27 10.72 -18.57
CA ASN A 50 -21.52 11.54 -17.37
C ASN A 50 -20.37 11.47 -16.33
N GLY A 51 -19.11 11.37 -16.79
CA GLY A 51 -17.95 11.26 -15.91
C GLY A 51 -17.84 9.92 -15.16
N LYS A 52 -18.49 8.87 -15.68
CA LYS A 52 -18.36 7.50 -15.19
C LYS A 52 -17.59 6.64 -16.19
N TYR A 53 -16.90 5.63 -15.65
CA TYR A 53 -16.24 4.62 -16.44
C TYR A 53 -17.24 3.84 -17.29
N THR A 54 -16.83 3.50 -18.51
CA THR A 54 -17.60 2.64 -19.40
C THR A 54 -16.66 1.85 -20.32
N LEU A 55 -17.22 0.92 -21.07
CA LEU A 55 -16.56 0.21 -22.17
C LEU A 55 -17.37 0.28 -23.49
N TYR A 56 -18.55 0.92 -23.46
CA TYR A 56 -19.52 0.85 -24.56
C TYR A 56 -19.39 2.03 -25.52
N LYS A 57 -19.22 3.24 -24.99
CA LYS A 57 -19.16 4.47 -25.79
C LYS A 57 -17.77 4.62 -26.38
N LYS A 58 -17.60 4.18 -27.62
CA LYS A 58 -16.35 4.27 -28.38
C LYS A 58 -16.51 5.32 -29.48
N ARG A 59 -15.53 6.21 -29.60
CA ARG A 59 -15.53 7.30 -30.58
C ARG A 59 -14.23 7.34 -31.33
N GLU A 60 -14.29 7.75 -32.59
CA GLU A 60 -13.10 8.03 -33.39
C GLU A 60 -12.17 8.99 -32.67
N CYS A 61 -10.87 8.80 -32.87
CA CYS A 61 -9.87 9.67 -32.28
C CYS A 61 -8.74 9.95 -33.27
N ASP A 62 -8.81 11.12 -33.91
CA ASP A 62 -7.85 11.56 -34.93
C ASP A 62 -6.42 11.72 -34.38
N THR A 63 -6.28 12.03 -33.09
CA THR A 63 -4.97 12.18 -32.43
C THR A 63 -4.26 10.84 -32.19
N LYS A 64 -4.95 9.72 -32.39
CA LYS A 64 -4.45 8.35 -32.14
C LYS A 64 -3.90 8.15 -30.73
N ARG A 65 -4.47 8.88 -29.78
CA ARG A 65 -4.11 8.84 -28.37
C ARG A 65 -5.38 8.90 -27.52
N CYS A 66 -5.46 8.04 -26.52
CA CYS A 66 -6.56 8.01 -25.58
C CYS A 66 -6.07 8.37 -24.18
N PHE A 67 -6.95 8.93 -23.35
CA PHE A 67 -6.67 9.16 -21.95
C PHE A 67 -7.68 8.45 -21.05
N ILE A 68 -7.24 8.11 -19.84
CA ILE A 68 -8.08 7.77 -18.70
C ILE A 68 -7.58 8.54 -17.48
N SER A 69 -8.49 9.15 -16.74
CA SER A 69 -8.22 9.91 -15.51
C SER A 69 -9.18 9.45 -14.42
N VAL A 70 -8.65 9.21 -13.23
CA VAL A 70 -9.42 8.68 -12.09
C VAL A 70 -9.13 9.55 -10.86
N ASP A 71 -10.14 10.19 -10.29
CA ASP A 71 -9.95 11.04 -9.10
C ASP A 71 -9.98 10.20 -7.82
N LEU A 72 -8.82 9.63 -7.47
CA LEU A 72 -8.67 8.78 -6.29
C LEU A 72 -8.99 9.50 -4.98
N LEU A 73 -8.76 10.82 -4.93
CA LEU A 73 -9.04 11.63 -3.74
C LEU A 73 -10.55 11.81 -3.50
N LYS A 74 -11.36 11.86 -4.57
CA LYS A 74 -12.84 11.87 -4.44
C LYS A 74 -13.40 10.48 -4.15
N GLY A 75 -12.82 9.45 -4.76
CA GLY A 75 -13.30 8.07 -4.60
C GLY A 75 -13.01 7.46 -3.23
N LYS A 76 -11.97 7.93 -2.51
CA LYS A 76 -11.40 7.35 -1.27
C LYS A 76 -10.83 5.94 -1.43
N THR A 77 -11.46 5.10 -2.25
CA THR A 77 -10.94 3.79 -2.69
C THR A 77 -10.81 3.78 -4.20
N GLU A 78 -9.92 2.92 -4.72
CA GLU A 78 -9.70 2.78 -6.16
C GLU A 78 -10.97 2.28 -6.89
N GLU A 79 -11.70 1.35 -6.27
CA GLU A 79 -12.97 0.82 -6.79
C GLU A 79 -14.01 1.92 -6.99
N VAL A 80 -14.29 2.70 -5.93
CA VAL A 80 -15.26 3.79 -5.99
C VAL A 80 -14.81 4.89 -6.95
N ALA A 81 -13.51 5.19 -6.97
CA ALA A 81 -12.94 6.16 -7.90
C ALA A 81 -13.15 5.74 -9.36
N LEU A 82 -12.85 4.48 -9.68
CA LEU A 82 -13.02 3.93 -11.01
C LEU A 82 -14.48 3.99 -11.46
N GLU A 83 -15.42 3.63 -10.60
CA GLU A 83 -16.84 3.62 -10.98
C GLU A 83 -17.45 5.01 -11.14
N LYS A 84 -17.12 5.95 -10.25
CA LYS A 84 -17.88 7.21 -10.11
C LYS A 84 -17.11 8.45 -10.54
N TYR A 85 -15.78 8.41 -10.58
CA TYR A 85 -14.92 9.57 -10.75
C TYR A 85 -13.89 9.36 -11.85
N THR A 86 -14.30 8.73 -12.94
CA THR A 86 -13.45 8.39 -14.07
C THR A 86 -13.84 9.15 -15.33
N LYS A 87 -12.85 9.78 -15.95
CA LYS A 87 -12.98 10.38 -17.27
C LYS A 87 -12.15 9.60 -18.28
N GLN A 88 -12.74 9.32 -19.42
CA GLN A 88 -12.09 8.66 -20.56
C GLN A 88 -12.36 9.49 -21.80
N GLY A 89 -11.40 9.58 -22.71
CA GLY A 89 -11.62 10.25 -23.98
C GLY A 89 -10.44 10.20 -24.94
N CYS A 90 -10.57 10.96 -26.02
CA CYS A 90 -9.56 11.16 -27.05
C CYS A 90 -8.59 12.30 -26.68
N GLY A 91 -7.31 12.12 -27.00
CA GLY A 91 -6.26 13.12 -26.83
C GLY A 91 -5.41 12.94 -25.58
N GLU A 92 -4.76 14.05 -25.19
CA GLU A 92 -3.95 14.15 -23.99
C GLU A 92 -4.80 14.27 -22.73
N CYS A 93 -4.15 14.14 -21.58
CA CYS A 93 -4.77 14.41 -20.28
C CYS A 93 -5.29 15.86 -20.19
N PRO A 94 -6.58 16.06 -19.88
CA PRO A 94 -7.12 17.40 -19.70
C PRO A 94 -6.41 18.16 -18.57
N LYS A 95 -6.31 19.49 -18.69
CA LYS A 95 -5.75 20.32 -17.62
C LYS A 95 -6.55 20.14 -16.32
N GLY A 96 -5.86 19.85 -15.23
CA GLY A 96 -6.47 19.59 -13.92
C GLY A 96 -7.05 18.17 -13.76
N ALA A 97 -6.92 17.29 -14.76
CA ALA A 97 -7.22 15.88 -14.61
C ALA A 97 -6.27 15.25 -13.59
N ARG A 98 -6.82 14.44 -12.68
CA ARG A 98 -6.07 13.77 -11.62
C ARG A 98 -5.78 12.33 -12.01
N GLN A 99 -4.60 11.84 -11.64
CA GLN A 99 -4.10 10.48 -11.96
C GLN A 99 -4.47 10.10 -13.39
N CYS A 100 -4.00 10.90 -14.34
CA CYS A 100 -4.37 10.77 -15.73
C CYS A 100 -3.23 10.12 -16.51
N ARG A 101 -3.58 9.12 -17.33
CA ARG A 101 -2.65 8.37 -18.16
C ARG A 101 -3.11 8.38 -19.60
N THR A 102 -2.15 8.37 -20.51
CA THR A 102 -2.40 8.31 -21.96
C THR A 102 -1.85 7.03 -22.57
N CYS A 103 -2.46 6.58 -23.66
CA CYS A 103 -2.06 5.39 -24.40
C CYS A 103 -2.37 5.55 -25.90
N THR A 104 -1.70 4.76 -26.74
CA THR A 104 -1.71 4.92 -28.21
C THR A 104 -2.26 3.70 -28.97
N LYS A 105 -2.80 2.71 -28.26
CA LYS A 105 -3.46 1.54 -28.87
C LYS A 105 -4.97 1.80 -28.99
N ASP A 106 -5.62 1.15 -29.95
CA ASP A 106 -7.06 1.26 -30.14
C ASP A 106 -7.80 0.81 -28.85
N ILE A 107 -8.73 1.63 -28.35
CA ILE A 107 -9.58 1.33 -27.18
C ILE A 107 -8.73 0.97 -25.93
N CYS A 108 -7.55 1.59 -25.79
CA CYS A 108 -6.59 1.26 -24.74
C CYS A 108 -6.91 1.84 -23.37
N ASN A 109 -7.72 2.90 -23.29
CA ASN A 109 -7.97 3.66 -22.08
C ASN A 109 -9.00 3.00 -21.17
N ASN A 110 -8.78 1.73 -20.81
CA ASN A 110 -9.64 0.90 -19.98
C ASN A 110 -9.08 0.75 -18.55
N LYS A 111 -9.83 0.02 -17.70
CA LYS A 111 -9.46 -0.22 -16.30
C LYS A 111 -8.15 -0.98 -16.18
N ASP A 112 -7.93 -2.03 -16.97
CA ASP A 112 -6.71 -2.85 -16.90
C ASP A 112 -5.48 -2.00 -17.18
N PHE A 113 -5.52 -1.20 -18.26
CA PHE A 113 -4.48 -0.23 -18.57
C PHE A 113 -4.21 0.69 -17.40
N TYR A 114 -5.25 1.32 -16.82
CA TYR A 114 -5.09 2.23 -15.69
C TYR A 114 -4.44 1.54 -14.47
N GLN A 115 -4.85 0.31 -14.18
CA GLN A 115 -4.42 -0.44 -13.01
C GLN A 115 -3.00 -1.01 -13.09
N GLU A 116 -2.30 -0.91 -14.23
CA GLU A 116 -0.88 -1.27 -14.35
C GLU A 116 0.05 -0.42 -13.46
N ILE A 117 -0.39 0.79 -13.11
CA ILE A 117 0.35 1.76 -12.29
C ILE A 117 -0.41 1.97 -10.98
N GLY A 118 0.33 2.11 -9.88
CA GLY A 118 -0.17 2.54 -8.59
C GLY A 118 0.17 4.00 -8.34
N TYR A 119 -0.39 4.58 -7.30
CA TYR A 119 -0.14 5.97 -6.94
C TYR A 119 0.22 6.06 -5.46
N CYS A 120 1.22 6.88 -5.13
CA CYS A 120 1.61 7.16 -3.75
C CYS A 120 1.70 8.67 -3.54
N TRP A 121 1.56 9.11 -2.29
CA TRP A 121 2.01 10.46 -1.93
C TRP A 121 3.51 10.55 -2.11
N LYS A 122 3.98 11.64 -2.70
CA LYS A 122 5.38 12.07 -2.73
C LYS A 122 5.66 13.10 -1.63
N ASN A 123 4.65 13.90 -1.32
CA ASN A 123 4.54 14.78 -0.17
C ASN A 123 3.04 15.03 0.11
N ASP A 124 2.70 15.88 1.08
CA ASP A 124 1.31 16.16 1.46
C ASP A 124 0.43 16.75 0.33
N ASN A 125 1.04 17.26 -0.76
CA ASN A 125 0.31 17.94 -1.85
C ASN A 125 0.52 17.29 -3.23
N GLU A 126 1.46 16.36 -3.36
CA GLU A 126 1.90 15.81 -4.64
C GLU A 126 1.78 14.29 -4.65
N ILE A 127 1.18 13.76 -5.72
CA ILE A 127 1.03 12.33 -5.96
C ILE A 127 1.99 11.94 -7.08
N VAL A 128 2.65 10.80 -6.92
CA VAL A 128 3.57 10.24 -7.91
C VAL A 128 3.04 8.89 -8.42
N GLU A 129 3.31 8.62 -9.69
CA GLU A 129 3.06 7.32 -10.32
C GLU A 129 4.12 6.30 -9.89
N CYS A 130 3.64 5.12 -9.50
CA CYS A 130 4.46 4.02 -9.01
C CYS A 130 4.19 2.78 -9.84
N SER A 131 5.20 2.32 -10.59
CA SER A 131 5.13 1.06 -11.32
C SER A 131 4.72 -0.09 -10.38
N LYS A 132 3.56 -0.73 -10.62
CA LYS A 132 3.17 -1.90 -9.81
C LYS A 132 4.10 -3.07 -10.03
N LYS A 133 4.72 -3.18 -11.21
CA LYS A 133 5.72 -4.21 -11.50
C LYS A 133 6.97 -4.06 -10.63
N GLU A 134 7.43 -2.82 -10.45
CA GLU A 134 8.65 -2.53 -9.68
C GLU A 134 8.38 -2.50 -8.18
N TYR A 135 7.35 -1.77 -7.77
CA TYR A 135 7.09 -1.47 -6.36
C TYR A 135 6.02 -2.36 -5.72
N LYS A 136 5.42 -3.27 -6.48
CA LYS A 136 4.35 -4.18 -6.01
C LYS A 136 3.18 -3.45 -5.34
N GLY A 137 2.90 -2.21 -5.79
CA GLY A 137 1.83 -1.37 -5.24
C GLY A 137 2.12 -0.78 -3.86
N LYS A 138 3.37 -0.85 -3.37
CA LYS A 138 3.75 -0.35 -2.06
C LYS A 138 4.06 1.14 -2.07
N CYS A 139 3.68 1.81 -1.00
CA CYS A 139 4.05 3.18 -0.69
C CYS A 139 4.71 3.25 0.69
N TYR A 140 5.62 4.18 0.91
CA TYR A 140 6.22 4.43 2.21
C TYR A 140 6.00 5.85 2.72
N TYR A 141 6.04 6.01 4.04
CA TYR A 141 6.13 7.29 4.76
C TYR A 141 7.30 7.19 5.73
N ALA A 142 8.24 8.12 5.67
CA ALA A 142 9.46 8.13 6.48
C ALA A 142 9.62 9.46 7.22
N TYR A 143 10.07 9.38 8.47
CA TYR A 143 10.27 10.51 9.37
C TYR A 143 11.71 10.57 9.86
N TYR A 144 12.33 11.75 9.80
CA TYR A 144 13.74 11.99 10.10
C TYR A 144 13.93 12.89 11.33
N ASN A 145 15.13 12.87 11.92
CA ASN A 145 15.49 13.64 13.12
C ASN A 145 15.26 15.16 13.03
N ASP A 146 15.33 15.73 11.83
CA ASP A 146 15.13 17.17 11.56
C ASP A 146 13.67 17.51 11.24
N GLN A 147 12.74 16.65 11.68
CA GLN A 147 11.30 16.74 11.39
C GLN A 147 10.96 16.70 9.90
N LYS A 148 11.89 16.28 9.04
CA LYS A 148 11.61 16.07 7.62
C LYS A 148 10.82 14.79 7.41
N VAL A 149 9.97 14.86 6.39
CA VAL A 149 9.14 13.77 5.91
C VAL A 149 9.56 13.43 4.49
N GLU A 150 9.74 12.15 4.22
CA GLU A 150 9.91 11.60 2.87
C GLU A 150 8.77 10.61 2.61
N GLN A 151 8.13 10.71 1.45
CA GLN A 151 7.07 9.82 1.02
C GLN A 151 7.35 9.38 -0.42
N GLY A 152 6.94 8.16 -0.77
CA GLY A 152 7.07 7.73 -2.16
C GLY A 152 6.71 6.27 -2.40
N CYS A 153 7.11 5.80 -3.57
CA CYS A 153 6.92 4.43 -4.02
C CYS A 153 7.90 3.47 -3.35
N GLY A 154 7.46 2.24 -3.10
CA GLY A 154 8.31 1.14 -2.63
C GLY A 154 8.14 0.81 -1.15
N ASP A 155 9.04 -0.02 -0.65
CA ASP A 155 9.02 -0.58 0.71
C ASP A 155 10.06 0.04 1.64
N SER A 156 10.80 1.06 1.20
CA SER A 156 11.76 1.79 2.03
C SER A 156 12.08 3.16 1.42
N PRO A 157 12.44 4.15 2.27
CA PRO A 157 13.02 5.39 1.80
C PRO A 157 14.41 5.16 1.21
N LYS A 158 14.84 6.03 0.29
CA LYS A 158 16.17 5.89 -0.35
C LYS A 158 17.32 6.27 0.60
N LYS A 159 17.05 7.17 1.55
CA LYS A 159 18.04 7.66 2.51
C LYS A 159 17.78 7.07 3.88
N MET A 160 18.74 6.31 4.40
CA MET A 160 18.67 5.72 5.73
C MET A 160 19.35 6.58 6.81
N GLU A 161 20.22 7.52 6.42
CA GLU A 161 20.90 8.40 7.37
C GLU A 161 19.87 9.25 8.13
N ARG A 162 19.98 9.29 9.47
CA ARG A 162 19.09 10.07 10.36
C ARG A 162 17.61 9.66 10.31
N LEU A 163 17.29 8.53 9.66
CA LEU A 163 15.94 7.98 9.62
C LEU A 163 15.55 7.53 11.02
N LEU A 164 14.45 8.09 11.54
CA LEU A 164 13.91 7.69 12.83
C LEU A 164 12.98 6.50 12.67
N LYS A 165 12.01 6.64 11.76
CA LYS A 165 10.92 5.68 11.59
C LYS A 165 10.39 5.72 10.16
N TYR A 166 9.94 4.59 9.65
CA TYR A 166 9.15 4.54 8.42
C TYR A 166 8.08 3.44 8.46
N ALA A 167 7.02 3.71 7.72
CA ALA A 167 5.85 2.86 7.56
C ALA A 167 5.66 2.54 6.08
N ILE A 168 5.11 1.36 5.80
CA ILE A 168 4.81 0.87 4.46
C ILE A 168 3.33 0.50 4.43
N CYS A 169 2.66 0.88 3.35
CA CYS A 169 1.30 0.46 3.07
C CYS A 169 1.19 -0.05 1.64
N ASP A 170 0.32 -1.04 1.43
CA ASP A 170 0.18 -1.77 0.17
C ASP A 170 -1.27 -2.08 -0.19
N LYS A 171 -2.22 -1.70 0.68
CA LYS A 171 -3.64 -2.03 0.54
C LYS A 171 -4.36 -1.22 -0.52
N THR A 172 -3.98 0.05 -0.69
CA THR A 172 -4.65 1.00 -1.59
C THR A 172 -3.67 2.02 -2.15
N SER A 173 -3.96 2.56 -3.32
CA SER A 173 -3.28 3.75 -3.83
C SER A 173 -3.40 4.92 -2.83
N ILE A 174 -2.37 5.75 -2.74
CA ILE A 174 -2.33 7.00 -1.95
C ILE A 174 -2.49 6.73 -0.43
N CYS A 175 -2.01 5.58 0.05
CA CYS A 175 -2.18 5.15 1.43
C CYS A 175 -1.17 5.73 2.43
N ASN A 176 -0.01 6.19 1.96
CA ASN A 176 1.12 6.60 2.78
C ASN A 176 0.93 8.02 3.33
N SER A 177 -0.14 8.26 4.10
CA SER A 177 -0.45 9.56 4.69
C SER A 177 0.16 9.73 6.09
N LYS A 178 0.22 10.97 6.58
CA LYS A 178 0.59 11.28 7.97
C LYS A 178 -0.36 10.61 8.97
N GLU A 179 -1.66 10.54 8.64
CA GLU A 179 -2.65 9.87 9.49
C GLU A 179 -2.35 8.37 9.63
N PHE A 180 -2.05 7.70 8.51
CA PHE A 180 -1.63 6.30 8.49
C PHE A 180 -0.38 6.11 9.35
N PHE A 181 0.64 6.93 9.14
CA PHE A 181 1.90 6.86 9.88
C PHE A 181 1.70 7.03 11.39
N ASN A 182 0.87 7.98 11.82
CA ASN A 182 0.60 8.23 13.24
C ASN A 182 -0.12 7.07 13.92
N LYS A 183 -0.91 6.28 13.18
CA LYS A 183 -1.60 5.07 13.66
C LYS A 183 -0.74 3.81 13.57
N THR A 184 0.44 3.91 12.99
CA THR A 184 1.33 2.77 12.75
C THR A 184 2.06 2.37 14.04
N LEU A 185 2.16 1.06 14.28
CA LEU A 185 2.83 0.48 15.44
C LEU A 185 4.34 0.35 15.20
N PHE A 186 5.13 0.80 16.16
CA PHE A 186 6.58 0.61 16.23
C PHE A 186 6.94 -0.02 17.57
N CYS A 187 7.85 -0.99 17.55
CA CYS A 187 8.25 -1.74 18.74
C CYS A 187 9.71 -1.49 19.10
N LEU A 188 10.09 -1.77 20.34
CA LEU A 188 11.50 -1.92 20.71
C LEU A 188 12.04 -3.20 20.09
N ASN A 189 13.27 -3.16 19.61
CA ASN A 189 13.97 -4.31 19.05
C ASN A 189 15.20 -4.60 19.90
N LYS A 190 15.35 -5.85 20.31
CA LYS A 190 16.51 -6.35 21.03
C LYS A 190 16.71 -7.81 20.66
N GLY A 191 17.85 -8.12 20.06
CA GLY A 191 18.29 -9.48 19.85
C GLY A 191 18.70 -10.15 21.17
N LYS A 192 18.62 -11.49 21.22
CA LYS A 192 18.95 -12.27 22.42
C LYS A 192 20.32 -11.94 23.03
N GLU A 193 21.30 -11.69 22.17
CA GLU A 193 22.70 -11.42 22.55
C GLU A 193 23.00 -9.92 22.72
N GLU A 194 22.02 -9.05 22.47
CA GLU A 194 22.22 -7.60 22.56
C GLU A 194 22.07 -7.12 24.01
N LYS A 195 22.93 -6.18 24.43
CA LYS A 195 22.86 -5.61 25.79
C LYS A 195 21.68 -4.66 25.95
N ASN A 196 21.52 -3.75 24.99
CA ASN A 196 20.51 -2.70 24.99
C ASN A 196 19.51 -2.89 23.86
N HIS A 197 18.29 -2.44 24.08
CA HIS A 197 17.29 -2.37 23.02
C HIS A 197 17.46 -1.11 22.17
N ASN A 198 16.98 -1.17 20.94
CA ASN A 198 16.85 -0.03 20.04
C ASN A 198 15.38 0.26 19.75
N LYS A 199 15.05 1.50 19.38
CA LYS A 199 13.73 1.81 18.83
C LYS A 199 13.65 1.23 17.42
N GLY A 200 12.64 0.40 17.16
CA GLY A 200 12.36 -0.10 15.83
C GLY A 200 12.09 1.04 14.85
N ILE A 201 12.88 1.04 13.78
CA ILE A 201 12.80 2.03 12.69
C ILE A 201 11.65 1.65 11.74
N LYS A 202 11.40 0.36 11.52
CA LYS A 202 10.32 -0.14 10.67
C LYS A 202 9.08 -0.45 11.50
N GLN A 203 7.91 -0.24 10.91
CA GLN A 203 6.62 -0.63 11.51
C GLN A 203 6.50 -2.14 11.80
N CYS A 204 5.58 -2.48 12.71
CA CYS A 204 5.08 -3.82 12.98
C CYS A 204 3.58 -3.92 12.62
N ASP A 205 3.14 -5.10 12.18
CA ASP A 205 1.78 -5.26 11.63
C ASP A 205 0.70 -5.54 12.68
N GLN A 206 1.05 -6.09 13.86
CA GLN A 206 0.05 -6.57 14.83
C GLN A 206 0.31 -6.16 16.27
N LYS A 207 1.45 -6.59 16.83
CA LYS A 207 1.78 -6.46 18.25
C LYS A 207 3.29 -6.31 18.43
N CYS A 208 3.66 -5.73 19.55
CA CYS A 208 5.01 -5.81 20.10
C CYS A 208 5.08 -6.95 21.10
N PHE A 209 6.24 -7.60 21.22
CA PHE A 209 6.51 -8.56 22.27
C PHE A 209 7.81 -8.24 23.00
N VAL A 210 7.86 -8.65 24.27
CA VAL A 210 9.08 -8.81 25.06
C VAL A 210 9.05 -10.20 25.67
N TYR A 211 10.15 -10.92 25.57
CA TYR A 211 10.27 -12.30 26.01
C TYR A 211 11.59 -12.52 26.74
N ARG A 212 11.54 -13.17 27.90
CA ARG A 212 12.71 -13.69 28.59
C ARG A 212 12.84 -15.19 28.31
N ASN A 213 13.94 -15.54 27.65
CA ASN A 213 14.33 -16.90 27.37
C ASN A 213 14.65 -17.69 28.65
N SER A 214 14.68 -19.01 28.55
CA SER A 214 15.04 -19.90 29.67
C SER A 214 16.41 -19.63 30.27
N ASP A 215 17.35 -19.11 29.49
CA ASP A 215 18.69 -18.68 29.93
C ASP A 215 18.72 -17.27 30.54
N GLY A 216 17.57 -16.64 30.73
CA GLY A 216 17.44 -15.31 31.31
C GLY A 216 17.65 -14.14 30.33
N LYS A 217 18.05 -14.41 29.09
CA LYS A 217 18.25 -13.36 28.06
C LYS A 217 16.93 -12.81 27.54
N LEU A 218 16.91 -11.53 27.21
CA LEU A 218 15.72 -10.81 26.76
C LEU A 218 15.70 -10.66 25.23
N GLU A 219 14.54 -10.85 24.62
CA GLU A 219 14.25 -10.54 23.22
C GLU A 219 13.06 -9.58 23.13
N GLN A 220 13.12 -8.64 22.19
CA GLN A 220 12.07 -7.66 21.94
C GLN A 220 11.88 -7.48 20.42
N GLY A 221 10.64 -7.35 19.98
CA GLY A 221 10.37 -7.03 18.58
C GLY A 221 8.89 -7.03 18.19
N CYS A 222 8.65 -7.14 16.88
CA CYS A 222 7.31 -7.37 16.33
C CYS A 222 6.87 -8.82 16.55
N GLY A 223 5.66 -9.05 17.05
CA GLY A 223 5.13 -10.39 17.25
C GLY A 223 4.24 -10.51 18.47
N ASN A 224 3.97 -11.74 18.89
CA ASN A 224 3.13 -12.07 20.03
C ASN A 224 3.78 -13.16 20.90
N CYS A 225 3.14 -13.48 22.02
CA CYS A 225 3.62 -14.46 22.99
C CYS A 225 3.04 -15.88 22.80
N GLN A 226 2.62 -16.24 21.58
CA GLN A 226 1.99 -17.54 21.34
C GLN A 226 2.96 -18.68 21.64
N GLY A 227 2.53 -19.63 22.48
CA GLY A 227 3.34 -20.78 22.90
C GLY A 227 4.48 -20.43 23.87
N LYS A 228 4.52 -19.20 24.39
CA LYS A 228 5.51 -18.78 25.39
C LYS A 228 4.91 -18.80 26.79
N ASP A 229 5.79 -18.93 27.77
CA ASP A 229 5.44 -18.80 29.18
C ASP A 229 4.84 -17.41 29.47
N PRO A 230 3.62 -17.31 30.06
CA PRO A 230 2.97 -16.04 30.37
C PRO A 230 3.73 -15.14 31.35
N GLN A 231 4.58 -15.70 32.21
CA GLN A 231 5.40 -14.90 33.15
C GLN A 231 6.64 -14.33 32.47
N GLY A 232 7.21 -15.07 31.53
CA GLY A 232 8.36 -14.67 30.73
C GLY A 232 8.02 -13.88 29.48
N CYS A 233 6.74 -13.71 29.10
CA CYS A 233 6.37 -13.04 27.85
C CYS A 233 5.20 -12.07 28.01
N TYR A 234 5.36 -10.87 27.45
CA TYR A 234 4.32 -9.85 27.38
C TYR A 234 4.15 -9.35 25.94
N SER A 235 2.90 -9.14 25.52
CA SER A 235 2.57 -8.58 24.21
C SER A 235 1.56 -7.43 24.30
N CYS A 236 1.73 -6.43 23.45
CA CYS A 236 0.99 -5.17 23.53
C CYS A 236 0.84 -4.50 22.15
N LYS A 237 0.00 -3.46 22.06
CA LYS A 237 -0.38 -2.80 20.80
C LYS A 237 -0.07 -1.30 20.76
N GLU A 238 0.69 -0.80 21.72
CA GLU A 238 1.09 0.60 21.81
C GLU A 238 2.54 0.79 21.34
N ASN A 239 2.88 1.99 20.89
CA ASN A 239 4.24 2.26 20.41
C ASN A 239 5.27 2.06 21.53
N TYR A 240 6.27 1.22 21.26
CA TYR A 240 7.38 0.90 22.18
C TYR A 240 6.94 0.35 23.55
N CYS A 241 5.77 -0.28 23.62
CA CYS A 241 5.19 -0.79 24.86
C CYS A 241 5.89 -2.04 25.41
N ASN A 242 6.71 -2.71 24.60
CA ASN A 242 7.34 -3.98 24.94
C ASN A 242 8.59 -3.80 25.81
N GLU A 243 8.47 -3.11 26.93
CA GLU A 243 9.55 -2.88 27.88
C GLU A 243 9.84 -4.10 28.77
N GLU A 244 11.10 -4.28 29.18
CA GLU A 244 11.54 -5.38 30.04
C GLU A 244 10.78 -5.48 31.35
N LYS A 245 10.35 -4.33 31.91
CA LYS A 245 9.60 -4.27 33.17
C LYS A 245 8.27 -5.03 33.15
N ASN A 246 7.78 -5.38 31.97
CA ASN A 246 6.52 -6.08 31.78
C ASN A 246 6.65 -7.61 31.85
N VAL A 247 7.86 -8.15 32.03
CA VAL A 247 8.10 -9.58 32.23
C VAL A 247 8.88 -9.84 33.51
N TYR A 248 8.76 -11.06 34.02
CA TYR A 248 9.46 -11.48 35.23
C TYR A 248 10.96 -11.55 34.95
N LYS A 249 11.77 -11.25 35.97
CA LYS A 249 13.22 -11.49 35.94
C LYS A 249 13.54 -12.86 36.52
N HIS A 250 14.68 -13.40 36.14
CA HIS A 250 15.17 -14.69 36.60
C HIS A 250 16.16 -14.46 37.75
N CYS A 251 15.91 -15.08 38.90
CA CYS A 251 16.84 -15.14 40.03
C CYS A 251 17.35 -16.58 40.19
N TRP A 252 18.54 -16.74 40.78
CA TRP A 252 19.09 -18.06 41.11
C TRP A 252 18.53 -18.60 42.42
N GLU A 253 18.29 -19.90 42.48
CA GLU A 253 18.05 -20.66 43.70
C GLU A 253 19.29 -21.52 44.08
N ASN A 254 19.32 -22.03 45.31
CA ASN A 254 20.48 -22.70 45.93
C ASN A 254 21.00 -23.94 45.18
N ASP A 255 20.26 -24.48 44.22
CA ASP A 255 20.61 -25.66 43.41
C ASP A 255 20.88 -25.32 41.93
N GLY A 256 21.08 -24.03 41.61
CA GLY A 256 21.25 -23.57 40.23
C GLY A 256 19.94 -23.59 39.43
N LYS A 257 18.78 -23.80 40.07
CA LYS A 257 17.49 -23.54 39.43
C LYS A 257 17.24 -22.05 39.31
N ILE A 258 16.31 -21.73 38.42
CA ILE A 258 15.86 -20.37 38.18
C ILE A 258 14.46 -20.21 38.77
N CYS A 259 14.28 -19.24 39.65
CA CYS A 259 12.96 -18.75 40.03
C CYS A 259 12.62 -17.47 39.28
N LYS A 260 11.33 -17.27 39.02
CA LYS A 260 10.81 -16.09 38.31
C LYS A 260 10.27 -15.12 39.33
N ASN A 261 10.82 -13.91 39.35
CA ASN A 261 10.39 -12.86 40.24
C ASN A 261 9.85 -11.65 39.46
N LYS A 262 8.97 -10.83 40.05
CA LYS A 262 8.51 -9.61 39.38
C LYS A 262 9.71 -8.69 39.15
N TYR A 263 9.62 -7.84 38.14
CA TYR A 263 10.74 -7.00 37.73
C TYR A 263 11.30 -6.11 38.85
N LEU A 264 10.40 -5.49 39.63
CA LEU A 264 10.75 -4.57 40.73
C LEU A 264 11.13 -5.28 42.04
N ASP A 265 10.80 -6.56 42.19
CA ASP A 265 11.12 -7.31 43.42
C ASP A 265 12.60 -7.68 43.42
N GLU A 266 13.23 -7.92 44.57
CA GLU A 266 14.69 -8.13 44.65
C GLU A 266 15.10 -9.60 44.46
N CYS A 267 16.34 -9.84 44.03
CA CYS A 267 17.00 -11.14 44.18
C CYS A 267 18.05 -10.99 45.29
N PHE A 268 18.28 -12.02 46.11
CA PHE A 268 19.31 -11.98 47.15
C PHE A 268 20.25 -13.18 47.03
N ILE A 269 21.44 -13.03 47.63
CA ILE A 269 22.38 -14.12 47.89
C ILE A 269 22.84 -13.98 49.34
N GLU A 270 22.79 -15.06 50.11
CA GLU A 270 23.30 -15.10 51.49
C GLU A 270 24.47 -16.06 51.59
N ARG A 271 25.45 -15.73 52.43
CA ARG A 271 26.57 -16.64 52.72
C ARG A 271 26.11 -17.68 53.74
N THR A 272 26.21 -18.96 53.40
CA THR A 272 25.93 -20.09 54.28
C THR A 272 27.23 -20.82 54.64
N LYS A 273 27.15 -21.79 55.56
CA LYS A 273 28.31 -22.65 55.91
C LYS A 273 28.76 -23.52 54.72
N THR A 274 27.95 -23.68 53.69
CA THR A 274 28.15 -24.65 52.60
C THR A 274 28.43 -24.02 51.23
N ASN A 275 28.21 -22.71 51.03
CA ASN A 275 28.38 -22.05 49.72
C ASN A 275 29.66 -21.20 49.58
N GLY A 276 30.56 -21.22 50.57
CA GLY A 276 31.78 -20.40 50.63
C GLY A 276 32.90 -20.74 49.65
N GLY A 277 32.63 -21.47 48.56
CA GLY A 277 33.62 -21.94 47.58
C GLY A 277 33.38 -21.53 46.13
N ILE A 278 32.29 -20.82 45.81
CA ILE A 278 32.07 -20.33 44.43
C ILE A 278 32.93 -19.07 44.23
N LEU A 279 34.16 -19.28 43.79
CA LEU A 279 35.00 -18.25 43.18
C LEU A 279 34.33 -17.80 41.86
N LEU A 280 34.08 -16.49 41.74
CA LEU A 280 33.74 -15.81 40.49
C LEU A 280 34.83 -16.00 39.43
#